data_AF-A0A7W0RC41-F1
#
_entry.id   AF-A0A7W0RC41-F1
#
_cell.length_a   1.000
_cell.length_b   1.000
_cell.length_c   1.000
_cell.angle_alpha   90.00
_cell.angle_beta   90.00
_cell.angle_gamma   90.00
#
_symmetry.space_group_name_H-M   'P 1'
#
loop_
_entity.id
_entity.type
_entity.pdbx_description
1 polymer ?
#
loop_
_entity_poly.entity_id
_entity_poly.type
_entity_poly.pdbx_seq_one_letter_code
_entity_poly.pdbx_strand_id
1 'polypeptide(L)'
;MPPLAEVVLSEGEREVLERWARRPKSAQALALRCRIVLAAADREPSKEIAARLGCSKSTVGRWRGRFAREGLDGLHDEPRPGRPRKIGDAEVERVIVKTLEEQPRDATHWSTRSMAKASGLNQTAVSRIWRAFGLKPHQTESFKLSPDPQFIDKVRDIVGLYLNPPDAAVVMCVDEKSQIQALDRSAPVLPLMPGVPERHTHDYVRAGTTNLYAA
;
A
#
# COMPACT_ATOMS: atom_id res chain seq x y z
N MET A 1 -8.06 31.80 -34.77
CA MET A 1 -9.05 30.90 -34.13
C MET A 1 -9.43 29.87 -35.18
N PRO A 2 -9.21 28.56 -34.98
CA PRO A 2 -9.52 27.59 -36.02
C PRO A 2 -11.04 27.63 -36.32
N PRO A 3 -11.44 27.36 -37.57
CA PRO A 3 -12.85 27.36 -37.96
C PRO A 3 -13.63 26.38 -37.07
N LEU A 4 -14.85 26.75 -36.73
CA LEU A 4 -15.74 25.92 -35.91
C LEU A 4 -15.98 24.61 -36.66
N ALA A 5 -15.46 23.50 -36.12
CA ALA A 5 -15.75 22.18 -36.68
C ALA A 5 -17.28 22.00 -36.74
N GLU A 6 -17.76 21.64 -37.93
CA GLU A 6 -19.14 21.27 -38.14
C GLU A 6 -19.39 19.94 -37.43
N VAL A 7 -20.49 19.86 -36.69
CA VAL A 7 -20.89 18.66 -35.96
C VAL A 7 -22.10 18.11 -36.70
N VAL A 8 -21.87 17.04 -37.46
CA VAL A 8 -22.94 16.26 -38.10
C VAL A 8 -23.10 14.99 -37.28
N LEU A 9 -24.32 14.67 -36.87
CA LEU A 9 -24.63 13.47 -36.10
C LEU A 9 -25.39 12.48 -36.97
N SER A 10 -24.96 11.23 -36.96
CA SER A 10 -25.83 10.11 -37.35
C SER A 10 -26.95 9.93 -36.32
N GLU A 11 -28.03 9.25 -36.72
CA GLU A 11 -29.14 8.91 -35.82
C GLU A 11 -28.67 8.11 -34.60
N GLY A 12 -27.78 7.13 -34.82
CA GLY A 12 -27.19 6.34 -33.74
C GLY A 12 -26.32 7.17 -32.78
N GLU A 13 -25.52 8.11 -33.28
CA GLU A 13 -24.74 9.01 -32.42
C GLU A 13 -25.62 9.95 -31.61
N ARG A 14 -26.69 10.50 -32.23
CA ARG A 14 -27.66 11.35 -31.53
C ARG A 14 -28.33 10.60 -30.40
N GLU A 15 -28.78 9.37 -30.63
CA GLU A 15 -29.38 8.52 -29.59
C GLU A 15 -28.41 8.25 -28.43
N VAL A 16 -27.15 7.95 -28.72
CA VAL A 16 -26.14 7.70 -27.69
C VAL A 16 -25.87 8.95 -26.86
N LEU A 17 -25.72 10.12 -27.50
CA LEU A 17 -25.49 11.39 -26.82
C LEU A 17 -26.68 11.79 -25.94
N GLU A 18 -27.90 11.63 -26.42
CA GLU A 18 -29.11 11.90 -25.63
C GLU A 18 -29.20 10.98 -24.41
N ARG A 19 -28.90 9.69 -24.60
CA ARG A 19 -28.86 8.70 -23.53
C ARG A 19 -27.81 9.06 -22.47
N TRP A 20 -26.60 9.43 -22.88
CA TRP A 20 -25.53 9.83 -21.97
C TRP A 20 -25.82 11.14 -21.24
N ALA A 21 -26.48 12.09 -21.89
CA ALA A 21 -26.88 13.37 -21.32
C ALA A 21 -27.99 13.26 -20.27
N ARG A 22 -28.90 12.28 -20.42
CA ARG A 22 -30.04 12.04 -19.52
C ARG A 22 -29.76 11.02 -18.41
N ARG A 23 -28.73 10.19 -18.54
CA ARG A 23 -28.45 9.11 -17.59
C ARG A 23 -28.16 9.67 -16.17
N PRO A 24 -28.88 9.23 -15.14
CA PRO A 24 -28.80 9.80 -13.79
C PRO A 24 -27.47 9.55 -13.07
N LYS A 25 -26.69 8.55 -13.53
CA LYS A 25 -25.35 8.22 -12.99
C LYS A 25 -24.19 8.62 -13.91
N SER A 26 -24.44 9.36 -14.99
CA SER A 26 -23.34 9.88 -15.81
C SER A 26 -22.51 10.87 -15.00
N ALA A 27 -21.18 10.82 -15.13
CA ALA A 27 -20.34 11.90 -14.63
C ALA A 27 -20.83 13.21 -15.22
N GLN A 28 -21.11 14.23 -14.38
CA GLN A 28 -21.67 15.52 -14.82
C GLN A 28 -20.87 16.14 -15.97
N ALA A 29 -19.56 15.91 -15.99
CA ALA A 29 -18.67 16.35 -17.06
C ALA A 29 -18.99 15.69 -18.41
N LEU A 30 -19.34 14.40 -18.47
CA LEU A 30 -19.73 13.71 -19.70
C LEU A 30 -21.10 14.20 -20.19
N ALA A 31 -22.04 14.40 -19.28
CA ALA A 31 -23.36 14.93 -19.63
C ALA A 31 -23.26 16.34 -20.23
N LEU A 32 -22.41 17.21 -19.67
CA LEU A 32 -22.13 18.54 -20.23
C LEU A 32 -21.55 18.45 -21.65
N ARG A 33 -20.58 17.55 -21.88
CA ARG A 33 -19.97 17.30 -23.20
C ARG A 33 -21.01 16.88 -24.22
N CYS A 34 -21.89 15.96 -23.87
CA CYS A 34 -22.96 15.48 -24.76
C CYS A 34 -23.93 16.62 -25.11
N ARG A 35 -24.34 17.45 -24.14
CA ARG A 35 -25.21 18.61 -24.39
C ARG A 35 -24.57 19.63 -25.32
N ILE A 36 -23.25 19.85 -25.21
CA ILE A 36 -22.51 20.73 -26.11
C ILE A 36 -22.56 20.20 -27.55
N VAL A 37 -22.35 18.90 -27.75
CA VAL A 37 -22.34 18.28 -29.08
C VAL A 37 -23.74 18.28 -29.70
N LEU A 38 -24.77 17.91 -28.93
CA LEU A 38 -26.18 17.96 -29.38
C LEU A 38 -26.58 19.37 -29.83
N ALA A 39 -26.30 20.38 -29.00
CA ALA A 39 -26.58 21.78 -29.34
C ALA A 39 -25.79 22.27 -30.56
N ALA A 40 -24.54 21.82 -30.71
CA ALA A 40 -23.74 22.15 -31.88
C ALA A 40 -24.27 21.51 -33.17
N ALA A 41 -24.85 20.31 -33.08
CA ALA A 41 -25.51 19.62 -34.19
C ALA A 41 -26.81 20.31 -34.62
N ASP A 42 -27.52 20.92 -33.66
CA ASP A 42 -28.71 21.74 -33.91
C ASP A 42 -28.36 23.15 -34.46
N ARG A 43 -27.09 23.37 -34.85
CA ARG A 43 -26.53 24.62 -35.39
C ARG A 43 -26.62 25.81 -34.44
N GLU A 44 -26.73 25.58 -33.13
CA GLU A 44 -26.67 26.66 -32.14
C GLU A 44 -25.28 27.33 -32.15
N PRO A 45 -25.21 28.68 -32.08
CA PRO A 45 -23.95 29.40 -31.97
C PRO A 45 -23.20 29.05 -30.67
N SER A 46 -21.89 28.82 -30.74
CA SER A 46 -21.08 28.45 -29.56
C SER A 46 -21.15 29.44 -28.39
N LYS A 47 -21.50 30.71 -28.66
CA LYS A 47 -21.72 31.73 -27.62
C LYS A 47 -22.99 31.47 -26.82
N GLU A 48 -24.06 31.06 -27.49
CA GLU A 48 -25.37 30.78 -26.88
C GLU A 48 -25.32 29.46 -26.12
N ILE A 49 -24.69 28.42 -26.70
CA ILE A 49 -24.41 27.15 -26.02
C ILE A 49 -23.64 27.39 -24.72
N ALA A 50 -22.59 28.21 -24.78
CA ALA A 50 -21.76 28.54 -23.62
C ALA A 50 -22.56 29.22 -22.50
N ALA A 51 -23.39 30.21 -22.86
CA ALA A 51 -24.24 30.92 -21.90
C ALA A 51 -25.29 29.99 -21.28
N ARG A 52 -25.98 29.19 -22.10
CA ARG A 52 -27.04 28.27 -21.67
C ARG A 52 -26.52 27.14 -20.77
N LEU A 53 -25.31 26.63 -21.04
CA LEU A 53 -24.71 25.52 -20.29
C LEU A 53 -23.76 25.96 -19.17
N GLY A 54 -23.56 27.27 -18.97
CA GLY A 54 -22.72 27.82 -17.91
C GLY A 54 -21.22 27.48 -18.08
N CYS A 55 -20.70 27.51 -19.31
CA CYS A 55 -19.31 27.19 -19.61
C CYS A 55 -18.65 28.23 -20.54
N SER A 56 -17.35 28.11 -20.80
CA SER A 56 -16.65 29.03 -21.70
C SER A 56 -16.83 28.67 -23.18
N LYS A 57 -16.79 29.67 -24.08
CA LYS A 57 -16.76 29.44 -25.54
C LYS A 57 -15.59 28.53 -25.96
N SER A 58 -14.45 28.60 -25.27
CA SER A 58 -13.31 27.72 -25.51
C SER A 58 -13.61 26.25 -25.15
N THR A 59 -14.40 26.01 -24.11
CA THR A 59 -14.86 24.66 -23.74
C THR A 59 -15.77 24.07 -24.82
N VAL A 60 -16.71 24.88 -25.33
CA VAL A 60 -17.58 24.48 -26.45
C VAL A 60 -16.75 24.14 -27.69
N GLY A 61 -15.82 25.01 -28.09
CA GLY A 61 -14.96 24.78 -29.24
C GLY A 61 -14.08 23.52 -29.10
N ARG A 62 -13.55 23.26 -27.91
CA ARG A 62 -12.73 22.07 -27.61
C ARG A 62 -13.52 20.78 -27.81
N TRP A 63 -14.74 20.70 -27.27
CA TRP A 63 -15.54 19.47 -27.38
C TRP A 63 -16.12 19.26 -28.77
N ARG A 64 -16.50 20.33 -29.48
CA ARG A 64 -16.84 20.25 -30.91
C ARG A 64 -15.68 19.70 -31.74
N GLY A 65 -14.47 20.24 -31.53
CA GLY A 65 -13.28 19.78 -32.25
C GLY A 65 -12.90 18.34 -31.92
N ARG A 66 -12.99 17.92 -30.65
CA ARG A 66 -12.75 16.52 -30.27
C ARG A 66 -13.78 15.57 -30.86
N PHE A 67 -15.06 15.90 -30.78
CA PHE A 67 -16.11 15.08 -31.37
C PHE A 67 -15.93 14.93 -32.89
N ALA A 68 -15.62 16.02 -33.59
CA ALA A 68 -15.37 15.97 -35.04
C ALA A 68 -14.16 15.11 -35.43
N ARG A 69 -13.19 14.91 -34.52
CA ARG A 69 -11.97 14.11 -34.78
C ARG A 69 -12.10 12.65 -34.33
N GLU A 70 -12.75 12.42 -33.20
CA GLU A 70 -12.72 11.14 -32.46
C GLU A 70 -14.13 10.57 -32.20
N GLY A 71 -15.19 11.23 -32.70
CA GLY A 71 -16.57 10.84 -32.49
C GLY A 71 -16.96 10.78 -31.00
N LEU A 72 -17.73 9.77 -30.63
CA LEU A 72 -18.19 9.53 -29.26
C LEU A 72 -17.03 9.30 -28.28
N ASP A 73 -15.96 8.63 -28.72
CA ASP A 73 -14.80 8.30 -27.88
C ASP A 73 -14.07 9.56 -27.39
N GLY A 74 -14.06 10.62 -28.22
CA GLY A 74 -13.44 11.91 -27.89
C GLY A 74 -14.10 12.65 -26.71
N LEU A 75 -15.28 12.21 -26.26
CA LEU A 75 -15.99 12.80 -25.12
C LEU A 75 -15.56 12.20 -23.77
N HIS A 76 -14.79 11.11 -23.76
CA HIS A 76 -14.26 10.53 -22.54
C HIS A 76 -13.04 11.31 -22.01
N ASP A 77 -12.73 11.10 -20.73
CA ASP A 77 -11.49 11.63 -20.15
C ASP A 77 -10.31 10.83 -20.70
N GLU A 78 -9.30 11.54 -21.19
CA GLU A 78 -8.03 10.90 -21.55
C GLU A 78 -7.33 10.41 -20.27
N PRO A 79 -6.54 9.33 -20.38
CA PRO A 79 -5.65 8.90 -19.31
C PRO A 79 -4.80 10.09 -18.89
N ARG A 80 -4.95 10.54 -17.63
CA ARG A 80 -4.11 11.60 -17.08
C ARG A 80 -2.82 10.92 -16.60
N PRO A 81 -1.68 11.07 -17.29
CA PRO A 81 -0.43 10.56 -16.76
C PRO A 81 -0.19 11.24 -15.42
N GLY A 82 -0.06 10.43 -14.37
CA GLY A 82 0.25 10.92 -13.03
C GLY A 82 1.61 11.62 -13.01
N ARG A 83 1.96 12.21 -11.86
CA ARG A 83 3.29 12.81 -11.67
C ARG A 83 4.37 11.78 -12.02
N PRO A 84 5.36 12.14 -12.85
CA PRO A 84 6.48 11.25 -13.16
C PRO A 84 7.14 10.73 -11.89
N ARG A 85 7.51 9.44 -11.90
CA ARG A 85 8.19 8.79 -10.79
C ARG A 85 9.56 9.45 -10.59
N LYS A 86 9.82 9.95 -9.37
CA LYS A 86 11.09 10.58 -9.01
C LYS A 86 12.14 9.63 -8.46
N ILE A 87 11.69 8.50 -7.90
CA ILE A 87 12.57 7.54 -7.24
C ILE A 87 12.79 6.37 -8.17
N GLY A 88 14.01 6.21 -8.68
CA GLY A 88 14.37 5.16 -9.64
C GLY A 88 14.46 3.77 -9.00
N ASP A 89 14.62 2.73 -9.80
CA ASP A 89 14.72 1.35 -9.32
C ASP A 89 16.01 1.11 -8.53
N ALA A 90 17.13 1.70 -8.96
CA ALA A 90 18.39 1.62 -8.22
C ALA A 90 18.29 2.19 -6.80
N GLU A 91 17.44 3.21 -6.58
CA GLU A 91 17.24 3.78 -5.24
C GLU A 91 16.36 2.88 -4.37
N VAL A 92 15.37 2.23 -4.99
CA VAL A 92 14.51 1.24 -4.32
C VAL A 92 15.32 0.02 -3.92
N GLU A 93 16.13 -0.51 -4.83
CA GLU A 93 17.03 -1.64 -4.61
C GLU A 93 17.98 -1.36 -3.45
N ARG A 94 18.64 -0.20 -3.43
CA ARG A 94 19.51 0.20 -2.31
C ARG A 94 18.79 0.17 -0.96
N VAL A 95 17.54 0.63 -0.89
CA VAL A 95 16.75 0.57 0.35
C VAL A 95 16.47 -0.88 0.74
N ILE A 96 16.10 -1.73 -0.21
CA ILE A 96 15.77 -3.14 0.08
C ILE A 96 17.00 -3.88 0.58
N VAL A 97 18.11 -3.85 -0.17
CA VAL A 97 19.37 -4.52 0.19
C VAL A 97 19.83 -4.07 1.57
N LYS A 98 19.91 -2.76 1.81
CA LYS A 98 20.32 -2.21 3.11
C LYS A 98 19.38 -2.59 4.26
N THR A 99 18.08 -2.75 3.98
CA THR A 99 17.12 -3.20 4.98
C THR A 99 17.31 -4.67 5.37
N LEU A 100 17.72 -5.50 4.41
CA LEU A 100 17.86 -6.95 4.58
C LEU A 100 19.24 -7.37 5.11
N GLU A 101 20.28 -6.64 4.75
CA GLU A 101 21.67 -7.06 4.96
C GLU A 101 22.41 -6.27 6.04
N GLU A 102 21.87 -5.13 6.48
CA GLU A 102 22.51 -4.25 7.44
C GLU A 102 21.60 -3.92 8.64
N GLN A 103 22.21 -3.46 9.73
CA GLN A 103 21.53 -2.91 10.90
C GLN A 103 22.10 -1.51 11.23
N PRO A 104 21.29 -0.60 11.81
CA PRO A 104 21.80 0.69 12.26
C PRO A 104 22.77 0.52 13.45
N ARG A 105 23.78 1.40 13.54
CA ARG A 105 24.84 1.32 14.55
C ARG A 105 24.35 1.21 16.00
N ASP A 106 23.30 1.96 16.34
CA ASP A 106 22.83 2.12 17.73
C ASP A 106 21.40 1.59 17.93
N ALA A 107 20.95 0.66 17.08
CA ALA A 107 19.61 0.07 17.18
C ALA A 107 19.58 -1.34 16.58
N THR A 108 18.68 -2.18 17.09
CA THR A 108 18.53 -3.57 16.64
C THR A 108 17.94 -3.67 15.23
N HIS A 109 17.17 -2.66 14.79
CA HIS A 109 16.51 -2.67 13.48
C HIS A 109 16.41 -1.27 12.90
N TRP A 110 16.29 -1.18 11.57
CA TRP A 110 16.04 0.08 10.90
C TRP A 110 14.66 0.66 11.29
N SER A 111 14.65 1.94 11.65
CA SER A 111 13.43 2.75 11.63
C SER A 111 13.28 3.40 10.26
N THR A 112 12.06 3.81 9.89
CA THR A 112 11.86 4.54 8.62
C THR A 112 12.68 5.83 8.55
N ARG A 113 12.99 6.44 9.71
CA ARG A 113 13.78 7.69 9.80
C ARG A 113 15.28 7.42 9.66
N SER A 114 15.79 6.39 10.33
CA SER A 114 17.21 6.02 10.22
C SER A 114 17.54 5.50 8.83
N MET A 115 16.65 4.68 8.22
CA MET A 115 16.80 4.24 6.84
C MET A 115 16.73 5.39 5.84
N ALA A 116 15.83 6.36 6.05
CA ALA A 116 15.76 7.57 5.22
C ALA A 116 17.09 8.35 5.24
N LYS A 117 17.64 8.59 6.43
CA LYS A 117 18.96 9.24 6.59
C LYS A 117 20.08 8.43 5.93
N ALA A 118 20.05 7.10 6.05
CA ALA A 118 21.08 6.20 5.54
C ALA A 118 21.01 5.94 4.02
N SER A 119 19.87 6.21 3.38
CA SER A 119 19.63 6.02 1.94
C SER A 119 19.55 7.33 1.15
N GLY A 120 19.50 8.48 1.84
CA GLY A 120 19.33 9.80 1.21
C GLY A 120 17.90 10.09 0.74
N LEU A 121 16.93 9.24 1.10
CA LEU A 121 15.52 9.41 0.74
C LEU A 121 14.72 10.06 1.87
N ASN A 122 13.50 10.50 1.57
CA ASN A 122 12.58 10.94 2.62
C ASN A 122 11.89 9.76 3.32
N GLN A 123 11.41 9.99 4.54
CA GLN A 123 10.76 8.96 5.36
C GLN A 123 9.54 8.34 4.67
N THR A 124 8.73 9.14 3.96
CA THR A 124 7.52 8.66 3.26
C THR A 124 7.87 7.71 2.12
N ALA A 125 8.97 7.97 1.40
CA ALA A 125 9.48 7.11 0.34
C ALA A 125 9.88 5.75 0.88
N VAL A 126 10.69 5.72 1.96
CA VAL A 126 11.07 4.48 2.65
C VAL A 126 9.84 3.71 3.12
N SER A 127 8.89 4.41 3.76
CA SER A 127 7.65 3.79 4.24
C SER A 127 6.82 3.17 3.11
N ARG A 128 6.76 3.81 1.94
CA ARG A 128 6.07 3.29 0.75
C ARG A 128 6.81 2.09 0.15
N ILE A 129 8.13 2.15 0.07
CA ILE A 129 8.96 1.03 -0.41
C ILE A 129 8.73 -0.19 0.50
N TRP A 130 8.90 -0.03 1.81
CA TRP A 130 8.70 -1.14 2.74
C TRP A 130 7.29 -1.75 2.67
N ARG A 131 6.23 -0.93 2.55
CA ARG A 131 4.88 -1.45 2.35
C ARG A 131 4.72 -2.21 1.04
N ALA A 132 5.29 -1.70 -0.05
CA ALA A 132 5.20 -2.35 -1.36
C ALA A 132 5.90 -3.71 -1.39
N PHE A 133 7.02 -3.85 -0.68
CA PHE A 133 7.80 -5.09 -0.61
C PHE A 133 7.54 -5.92 0.66
N GLY A 134 6.54 -5.55 1.47
CA GLY A 134 6.21 -6.28 2.70
C GLY A 134 7.33 -6.34 3.74
N LEU A 135 8.27 -5.38 3.73
CA LEU A 135 9.39 -5.34 4.66
C LEU A 135 8.94 -4.78 6.01
N LYS A 136 9.21 -5.53 7.08
CA LYS A 136 8.85 -5.14 8.45
C LYS A 136 10.05 -5.35 9.39
N PRO A 137 11.07 -4.48 9.36
CA PRO A 137 12.30 -4.70 10.13
C PRO A 137 12.09 -4.77 11.64
N HIS A 138 11.06 -4.12 12.16
CA HIS A 138 10.74 -4.10 13.59
C HIS A 138 9.95 -5.33 14.07
N GLN A 139 9.50 -6.20 13.15
CA GLN A 139 8.76 -7.39 13.52
C GLN A 139 9.69 -8.59 13.54
N THR A 140 9.68 -9.27 14.67
CA THR A 140 10.33 -10.56 14.86
C THR A 140 9.28 -11.53 15.36
N GLU A 141 9.23 -12.71 14.78
CA GLU A 141 8.38 -13.80 15.26
C GLU A 141 9.24 -14.82 16.01
N SER A 142 8.70 -15.38 17.09
CA SER A 142 9.32 -16.50 17.78
C SER A 142 8.63 -17.80 17.43
N PHE A 143 9.43 -18.86 17.30
CA PHE A 143 8.92 -20.20 17.15
C PHE A 143 9.58 -21.13 18.16
N LYS A 144 8.85 -22.16 18.54
CA LYS A 144 9.35 -23.25 19.38
C LYS A 144 8.81 -24.56 18.85
N LEU A 145 9.72 -25.45 18.49
CA LEU A 145 9.42 -26.83 18.15
C LEU A 145 10.17 -27.69 19.16
N SER A 146 9.44 -28.43 19.99
CA SER A 146 10.07 -29.34 20.92
C SER A 146 10.59 -30.57 20.17
N PRO A 147 11.88 -30.94 20.31
CA PRO A 147 12.41 -32.17 19.74
C PRO A 147 12.02 -33.41 20.55
N ASP A 148 11.35 -33.24 21.70
CA ASP A 148 10.93 -34.32 22.59
C ASP A 148 9.85 -35.20 21.92
N PRO A 149 10.11 -36.49 21.68
CA PRO A 149 9.12 -37.40 21.09
C PRO A 149 7.81 -37.51 21.90
N GLN A 150 7.85 -37.23 23.21
CA GLN A 150 6.70 -37.28 24.11
C GLN A 150 6.07 -35.90 24.36
N PHE A 151 6.45 -34.87 23.59
CA PHE A 151 6.01 -33.50 23.85
C PHE A 151 4.50 -33.34 23.97
N ILE A 152 3.75 -33.97 23.06
CA ILE A 152 2.27 -33.87 23.04
C ILE A 152 1.67 -34.46 24.31
N ASP A 153 2.18 -35.60 24.76
CA ASP A 153 1.64 -36.28 25.95
C ASP A 153 1.97 -35.47 27.21
N LYS A 154 3.20 -34.95 27.34
CA LYS A 154 3.57 -34.05 28.45
C LYS A 154 2.74 -32.77 28.48
N VAL A 155 2.45 -32.18 27.32
CA VAL A 155 1.57 -31.01 27.23
C VAL A 155 0.16 -31.36 27.70
N ARG A 156 -0.38 -32.52 27.28
CA ARG A 156 -1.70 -32.98 27.72
C ARG A 156 -1.74 -33.22 29.22
N ASP A 157 -0.70 -33.81 29.80
CA ASP A 157 -0.62 -34.04 31.25
C ASP A 157 -0.63 -32.72 32.01
N ILE A 158 0.20 -31.75 31.60
CA ILE A 158 0.27 -30.42 32.24
C ILE A 158 -1.06 -29.67 32.08
N VAL A 159 -1.64 -29.62 30.88
CA VAL A 159 -2.93 -28.97 30.64
C VAL A 159 -4.05 -29.67 31.40
N GLY A 160 -3.96 -31.00 31.55
CA GLY A 160 -4.88 -31.81 32.35
C GLY A 160 -4.93 -31.35 33.80
N LEU A 161 -3.79 -30.96 34.39
CA LEU A 161 -3.75 -30.40 35.75
C LEU A 161 -4.52 -29.07 35.89
N TYR A 162 -4.69 -28.30 34.82
CA TYR A 162 -5.50 -27.08 34.82
C TYR A 162 -6.98 -27.34 34.53
N LEU A 163 -7.28 -28.28 33.64
CA LEU A 163 -8.66 -28.58 33.22
C LEU A 163 -9.40 -29.47 34.22
N ASN A 164 -8.70 -30.41 34.85
CA ASN A 164 -9.24 -31.29 35.88
C ASN A 164 -8.22 -31.44 37.02
N PRO A 165 -8.07 -30.40 37.85
CA PRO A 165 -7.10 -30.41 38.94
C PRO A 165 -7.43 -31.50 39.96
N PRO A 166 -6.44 -32.25 40.47
CA PRO A 166 -6.66 -33.21 41.54
C PRO A 166 -7.10 -32.52 42.84
N ASP A 167 -7.92 -33.20 43.64
CA ASP A 167 -8.33 -32.71 44.95
C ASP A 167 -7.11 -32.44 45.84
N ALA A 168 -7.07 -31.26 46.45
CA ALA A 168 -5.99 -30.78 47.31
C ALA A 168 -4.58 -30.68 46.65
N ALA A 169 -4.49 -30.58 45.32
CA ALA A 169 -3.22 -30.34 44.64
C ALA A 169 -2.81 -28.86 44.62
N VAL A 170 -1.51 -28.60 44.79
CA VAL A 170 -0.89 -27.28 44.61
C VAL A 170 0.09 -27.35 43.45
N VAL A 171 -0.12 -26.51 42.43
CA VAL A 171 0.81 -26.36 41.30
C VAL A 171 1.73 -25.18 41.57
N MET A 172 3.04 -25.43 41.65
CA MET A 172 4.05 -24.39 41.83
C MET A 172 4.83 -24.19 40.53
N CYS A 173 4.74 -23.00 39.95
CA CYS A 173 5.52 -22.60 38.77
C CYS A 173 6.65 -21.67 39.21
N VAL A 174 7.89 -22.02 38.89
CA VAL A 174 9.06 -21.19 39.14
C VAL A 174 9.71 -20.89 37.81
N ASP A 175 9.91 -19.60 37.53
CA ASP A 175 10.64 -19.12 36.36
C ASP A 175 11.73 -18.15 36.82
N GLU A 176 12.89 -18.22 36.19
CA GLU A 176 14.01 -17.34 36.49
C GLU A 176 14.06 -16.19 35.48
N LYS A 177 13.85 -14.96 35.95
CA LYS A 177 13.90 -13.76 35.11
C LYS A 177 15.08 -12.86 35.46
N SER A 178 16.30 -13.21 35.03
CA SER A 178 17.47 -12.36 35.29
C SER A 178 17.54 -11.14 34.36
N GLN A 179 17.94 -9.99 34.92
CA GLN A 179 17.76 -8.66 34.31
C GLN A 179 18.65 -8.39 33.08
N ILE A 180 19.83 -9.00 32.96
CA ILE A 180 20.70 -8.91 31.78
C ILE A 180 21.44 -10.25 31.60
N GLN A 181 21.00 -11.09 30.66
CA GLN A 181 21.59 -12.38 30.36
C GLN A 181 22.47 -12.31 29.10
N ALA A 182 23.61 -13.00 29.12
CA ALA A 182 24.35 -13.30 27.90
C ALA A 182 23.65 -14.51 27.24
N LEU A 183 22.80 -14.23 26.26
CA LEU A 183 22.00 -15.21 25.54
C LEU A 183 22.52 -15.40 24.12
N ASP A 184 22.62 -16.66 23.71
CA ASP A 184 22.71 -17.04 22.31
C ASP A 184 21.48 -17.86 21.90
N ARG A 185 21.08 -17.79 20.62
CA ARG A 185 19.91 -18.52 20.13
C ARG A 185 20.26 -20.00 19.96
N SER A 186 19.33 -20.87 20.36
CA SER A 186 19.53 -22.33 20.24
C SER A 186 19.64 -22.82 18.80
N ALA A 187 19.14 -22.04 17.83
CA ALA A 187 19.27 -22.30 16.41
C ALA A 187 19.59 -21.00 15.65
N PRO A 188 20.14 -21.09 14.42
CA PRO A 188 20.38 -19.93 13.58
C PRO A 188 19.11 -19.09 13.36
N VAL A 189 19.27 -17.77 13.42
CA VAL A 189 18.18 -16.82 13.11
C VAL A 189 17.82 -16.95 11.63
N LEU A 190 16.54 -17.11 11.34
CA LEU A 190 16.04 -17.07 9.97
C LEU A 190 15.89 -15.61 9.57
N PRO A 191 16.61 -15.15 8.53
CA PRO A 191 16.68 -13.74 8.21
C PRO A 191 15.34 -13.19 7.72
N LEU A 192 15.17 -11.87 7.87
CA LEU A 192 14.09 -11.12 7.24
C LEU A 192 14.07 -11.35 5.72
N MET A 193 12.89 -11.59 5.16
CA MET A 193 12.65 -11.63 3.71
C MET A 193 11.42 -10.79 3.35
N PRO A 194 11.26 -10.36 2.08
CA PRO A 194 10.03 -9.70 1.62
C PRO A 194 8.77 -10.48 2.02
N GLY A 195 7.90 -9.86 2.84
CA GLY A 195 6.66 -10.47 3.33
C GLY A 195 6.81 -11.46 4.49
N VAL A 196 8.03 -11.83 4.88
CA VAL A 196 8.31 -12.78 5.97
C VAL A 196 9.19 -12.09 7.02
N PRO A 197 8.67 -11.82 8.23
CA PRO A 197 9.48 -11.27 9.32
C PRO A 197 10.68 -12.15 9.67
N GLU A 198 11.69 -11.55 10.30
CA GLU A 198 12.78 -12.32 10.91
C GLU A 198 12.22 -13.29 11.96
N ARG A 199 12.79 -14.50 12.05
CA ARG A 199 12.38 -15.50 13.03
C ARG A 199 13.55 -15.98 13.87
N HIS A 200 13.34 -15.97 15.18
CA HIS A 200 14.29 -16.49 16.17
C HIS A 200 13.68 -17.64 16.98
N THR A 201 14.51 -18.54 17.47
CA THR A 201 14.04 -19.49 18.49
C THR A 201 13.78 -18.75 19.79
N HIS A 202 12.69 -19.13 20.46
CA HIS A 202 12.45 -18.69 21.84
C HIS A 202 13.52 -19.23 22.79
N ASP A 203 13.97 -20.46 22.55
CA ASP A 203 14.97 -21.11 23.38
C ASP A 203 16.35 -20.49 23.17
N TYR A 204 17.10 -20.38 24.26
CA TYR A 204 18.40 -19.75 24.30
C TYR A 204 19.39 -20.62 25.07
N VAL A 205 20.66 -20.53 24.67
CA VAL A 205 21.78 -21.09 25.44
C VAL A 205 22.29 -20.00 26.36
N ARG A 206 22.38 -20.30 27.65
CA ARG A 206 22.83 -19.35 28.67
C ARG A 206 24.35 -19.44 28.81
N ALA A 207 25.05 -18.35 28.52
CA ALA A 207 26.50 -18.24 28.70
C ALA A 207 26.90 -17.58 30.02
N GLY A 208 25.93 -17.27 30.90
CA GLY A 208 26.12 -16.59 32.18
C GLY A 208 25.31 -15.31 32.32
N THR A 209 25.56 -14.56 33.39
CA THR A 209 24.93 -13.26 33.69
C THR A 209 26.02 -12.26 34.08
N THR A 210 26.05 -11.10 33.40
CA THR A 210 26.90 -9.97 33.79
C THR A 210 26.05 -9.01 34.61
N ASN A 211 26.38 -8.84 35.88
CA ASN A 211 25.73 -7.85 36.72
C ASN A 211 26.33 -6.46 36.40
N LEU A 212 25.54 -5.59 35.76
CA LEU A 212 25.90 -4.20 35.51
C LEU A 212 25.38 -3.34 36.67
N TYR A 213 26.29 -2.87 37.51
CA TYR A 213 26.02 -1.83 38.51
C TYR A 213 26.50 -0.49 37.92
N ALA A 214 25.59 0.45 37.70
CA ALA A 214 25.91 1.81 37.29
C ALA A 214 25.59 2.75 38.46
N ALA A 215 26.53 3.63 38.81
CA ALA A 215 26.38 4.70 39.80
C ALA A 215 26.15 6.04 39.09
#